data_AF-A0A419ZV61-F1
#
_entry.id   AF-A0A419ZV61-F1
#
_cell.length_a   1.000
_cell.length_b   1.000
_cell.length_c   1.000
_cell.angle_alpha   90.00
_cell.angle_beta   90.00
_cell.angle_gamma   90.00
#
_symmetry.space_group_name_H-M   'P 1'
#
loop_
_entity.id
_entity.type
_entity.pdbx_description
1 polymer ?
#
loop_
_entity_poly.entity_id
_entity_poly.type
_entity_poly.pdbx_seq_one_letter_code
_entity_poly.pdbx_strand_id
1 'polypeptide(L)'
;MTAWKSIGPIPKGTYYIVDRQSGGMIGFLYDLWGEYGYGTSDRTKWFTLWNPRTGDATMVNGVKRGNFRLHPIGPLRLSEGCITVSNPSDFGRLERYLRSQKPDLPVPGTTLKAYGTVEVR
;
A
#
# COMPACT_ATOMS: atom_id res chain seq x y z
N MET A 1 -13.56 6.67 -25.70
CA MET A 1 -12.56 5.61 -25.53
C MET A 1 -12.43 5.34 -24.05
N THR A 2 -13.03 4.25 -23.57
CA THR A 2 -13.17 3.95 -22.14
C THR A 2 -11.95 3.16 -21.69
N ALA A 3 -10.91 3.85 -21.21
CA ALA A 3 -9.76 3.20 -20.60
C ALA A 3 -10.22 2.53 -19.30
N TRP A 4 -10.07 1.20 -19.21
CA TRP A 4 -10.41 0.43 -18.02
C TRP A 4 -9.50 0.89 -16.88
N LYS A 5 -10.12 1.48 -15.84
CA LYS A 5 -9.54 2.44 -14.90
C LYS A 5 -8.51 1.85 -13.92
N SER A 6 -8.29 0.54 -13.90
CA SER A 6 -7.55 -0.16 -12.82
C SER A 6 -6.50 -1.19 -13.27
N ILE A 7 -6.27 -1.40 -14.57
CA ILE A 7 -5.38 -2.47 -15.04
C ILE A 7 -4.00 -1.90 -15.41
N GLY A 8 -3.02 -2.10 -14.54
CA GLY A 8 -1.61 -1.81 -14.85
C GLY A 8 -0.70 -2.01 -13.64
N PRO A 9 0.61 -2.28 -13.84
CA PRO A 9 1.56 -2.42 -12.75
C PRO A 9 1.67 -1.12 -11.96
N ILE A 10 2.12 -1.20 -10.71
CA ILE A 10 2.53 -0.02 -9.96
C ILE A 10 3.58 0.76 -10.78
N PRO A 11 3.49 2.09 -10.86
CA PRO A 11 4.50 2.88 -11.55
C PRO A 11 5.90 2.63 -10.99
N LYS A 12 6.93 2.76 -11.83
CA LYS A 12 8.32 2.64 -11.38
C LYS A 12 8.66 3.77 -10.41
N GLY A 13 9.50 3.46 -9.43
CA GLY A 13 9.98 4.42 -8.45
C GLY A 13 10.20 3.81 -7.07
N THR A 14 10.62 4.67 -6.15
CA THR A 14 10.83 4.32 -4.75
C THR A 14 9.59 4.63 -3.94
N TYR A 15 9.09 3.64 -3.23
CA TYR A 15 7.95 3.76 -2.32
C TYR A 15 8.40 3.47 -0.90
N TYR A 16 7.90 4.27 0.04
CA TYR A 16 8.14 4.10 1.46
C TYR A 16 7.05 3.19 2.04
N ILE A 17 7.47 2.19 2.82
CA ILE A 17 6.56 1.26 3.48
C ILE A 17 6.15 1.88 4.80
N VAL A 18 4.92 2.37 4.87
CA VAL A 18 4.36 3.00 6.07
C VAL A 18 3.13 2.25 6.55
N ASP A 19 2.77 2.44 7.82
CA ASP A 19 1.50 1.91 8.32
C ASP A 19 0.31 2.50 7.56
N ARG A 20 -0.73 1.68 7.41
CA ARG A 20 -1.99 2.07 6.80
C ARG A 20 -2.55 3.35 7.41
N GLN A 21 -2.44 3.50 8.74
CA GLN A 21 -2.99 4.61 9.51
C GLN A 21 -2.11 5.87 9.52
N SER A 22 -0.84 5.79 9.11
CA SER A 22 0.05 6.93 9.21
C SER A 22 -0.30 8.05 8.21
N GLY A 23 -1.06 7.77 7.14
CA GLY A 23 -1.41 8.73 6.06
C GLY A 23 -2.27 9.96 6.42
N GLY A 24 -2.41 10.31 7.70
CA GLY A 24 -3.12 11.50 8.17
C GLY A 24 -4.65 11.37 8.22
N MET A 25 -5.32 12.50 8.50
CA MET A 25 -6.74 12.69 8.89
C MET A 25 -7.80 12.00 7.99
N ILE A 26 -7.40 11.52 6.82
CA ILE A 26 -8.26 10.85 5.83
C ILE A 26 -8.31 9.32 6.06
N GLY A 27 -7.30 8.73 6.73
CA GLY A 27 -7.23 7.29 7.00
C GLY A 27 -8.36 6.78 7.90
N PHE A 28 -8.80 7.58 8.87
CA PHE A 28 -9.89 7.24 9.78
C PHE A 28 -11.25 7.08 9.08
N LEU A 29 -11.54 7.93 8.08
CA LEU A 29 -12.79 7.88 7.32
C LEU A 29 -12.91 6.63 6.43
N TYR A 30 -11.80 6.06 5.98
CA TYR A 30 -11.78 4.84 5.17
C TYR A 30 -11.70 3.54 5.99
N ASP A 31 -11.18 3.58 7.23
CA ASP A 31 -11.16 2.40 8.12
C ASP A 31 -12.59 1.95 8.47
N LEU A 32 -13.52 2.88 8.69
CA LEU A 32 -14.91 2.56 9.04
C LEU A 32 -15.70 1.77 7.97
N TRP A 33 -15.31 1.83 6.69
CA TRP A 33 -16.06 1.17 5.60
C TRP A 33 -15.47 -0.19 5.18
N GLY A 34 -14.23 -0.50 5.58
CA GLY A 34 -13.47 -1.65 5.05
C GLY A 34 -13.21 -2.79 6.05
N GLU A 35 -13.55 -2.59 7.32
CA GLU A 35 -13.11 -3.43 8.45
C GLU A 35 -13.85 -4.78 8.55
N TYR A 36 -15.00 -4.95 7.88
CA TYR A 36 -15.83 -6.17 7.97
C TYR A 36 -16.22 -6.77 6.60
N GLY A 37 -15.32 -6.73 5.62
CA GLY A 37 -15.52 -7.42 4.34
C GLY A 37 -15.33 -8.94 4.46
N TYR A 38 -16.44 -9.68 4.51
CA TYR A 38 -16.54 -11.14 4.55
C TYR A 38 -15.47 -11.86 3.70
N GLY A 39 -14.63 -12.69 4.33
CA GLY A 39 -13.72 -13.63 3.65
C GLY A 39 -12.35 -13.08 3.20
N THR A 40 -11.93 -11.90 3.67
CA THR A 40 -10.67 -11.28 3.23
C THR A 40 -9.60 -11.25 4.34
N SER A 41 -8.34 -11.41 3.96
CA SER A 41 -7.18 -11.33 4.84
C SER A 41 -7.19 -10.01 5.62
N ASP A 42 -7.01 -10.08 6.94
CA ASP A 42 -6.99 -8.93 7.86
C ASP A 42 -6.24 -7.72 7.27
N ARG A 43 -7.02 -6.71 6.84
CA ARG A 43 -6.54 -5.55 6.07
C ARG A 43 -5.80 -4.53 6.93
N THR A 44 -5.90 -4.66 8.25
CA THR A 44 -5.12 -3.86 9.22
C THR A 44 -3.63 -4.17 9.13
N LYS A 45 -3.29 -5.38 8.67
CA LYS A 45 -1.91 -5.84 8.50
C LYS A 45 -1.24 -5.30 7.23
N TRP A 46 -1.99 -4.67 6.34
CA TRP A 46 -1.47 -4.19 5.07
C TRP A 46 -0.67 -2.90 5.27
N PHE A 47 0.37 -2.73 4.47
CA PHE A 47 1.16 -1.50 4.46
C PHE A 47 0.78 -0.61 3.29
N THR A 48 0.91 0.70 3.47
CA THR A 48 0.78 1.68 2.39
C THR A 48 2.14 1.86 1.72
N LEU A 49 2.14 1.90 0.40
CA LEU A 49 3.30 2.22 -0.42
C LEU A 49 3.26 3.71 -0.78
N TRP A 50 3.94 4.53 0.01
CA TRP A 50 3.93 5.98 -0.13
C TRP A 50 5.01 6.46 -1.10
N ASN A 51 4.63 7.17 -2.16
CA ASN A 51 5.61 7.79 -3.05
C ASN A 51 5.98 9.18 -2.52
N PRO A 52 7.26 9.57 -2.39
CA PRO A 52 7.64 10.87 -1.85
C PRO A 52 7.24 12.05 -2.74
N ARG A 53 7.01 11.83 -4.05
CA ARG A 53 6.63 12.88 -5.00
C ARG A 53 5.12 12.99 -5.18
N THR A 54 4.43 11.86 -5.19
CA THR A 54 3.00 11.81 -5.50
C THR A 54 2.13 11.45 -4.29
N GLY A 55 2.71 11.03 -3.17
CA GLY A 55 1.99 10.51 -2.03
C GLY A 55 1.30 9.18 -2.34
N ASP A 56 0.10 9.00 -1.78
CA ASP A 56 -0.73 7.80 -1.97
C ASP A 56 -1.56 7.82 -3.27
N ALA A 57 -1.42 8.85 -4.13
CA ALA A 57 -2.11 8.91 -5.41
C ALA A 57 -1.25 9.55 -6.52
N THR A 58 -1.27 8.98 -7.71
CA THR A 58 -0.53 9.47 -8.87
C THR A 58 -1.43 9.50 -10.10
N MET A 59 -1.21 10.46 -11.00
CA MET A 59 -1.87 10.48 -12.30
C MET A 59 -1.01 9.74 -13.32
N VAL A 60 -1.55 8.66 -13.88
CA VAL A 60 -0.91 7.90 -14.96
C VAL A 60 -1.80 7.99 -16.18
N ASN A 61 -1.29 8.58 -17.27
CA ASN A 61 -2.01 8.74 -18.55
C ASN A 61 -3.40 9.37 -18.39
N GLY A 62 -3.53 10.41 -17.56
CA GLY A 62 -4.81 11.09 -17.29
C GLY A 62 -5.75 10.35 -16.34
N VAL A 63 -5.36 9.18 -15.82
CA VAL A 63 -6.13 8.41 -14.85
C VAL A 63 -5.51 8.55 -13.46
N LYS A 64 -6.31 8.95 -12.46
CA LYS A 64 -5.89 8.94 -11.05
C LYS A 64 -5.80 7.48 -10.56
N ARG A 65 -4.59 7.07 -10.18
CA ARG A 65 -4.26 5.78 -9.55
C ARG A 65 -3.71 6.04 -8.15
N GLY A 66 -3.72 5.06 -7.26
CA GLY A 66 -3.26 5.27 -5.89
C GLY A 66 -3.69 4.16 -4.95
N ASN A 67 -3.62 4.41 -3.66
CA ASN A 67 -3.89 3.43 -2.61
C ASN A 67 -3.03 2.16 -2.78
N PHE A 68 -1.80 2.31 -3.27
CA PHE A 68 -0.93 1.16 -3.50
C PHE A 68 -0.57 0.52 -2.18
N ARG A 69 -0.84 -0.78 -2.04
CA ARG A 69 -0.61 -1.52 -0.80
C ARG A 69 0.41 -2.64 -1.00
N LEU A 70 1.10 -2.96 0.07
CA LEU A 70 1.80 -4.22 0.25
C LEU A 70 0.91 -5.15 1.08
N HIS A 71 0.45 -6.25 0.47
CA HIS A 71 -0.53 -7.15 1.09
C HIS A 71 -0.37 -8.60 0.58
N PRO A 72 -0.92 -9.62 1.26
CA PRO A 72 -0.90 -10.97 0.73
C PRO A 72 -1.84 -11.07 -0.47
N ILE A 73 -1.63 -12.05 -1.33
CA ILE A 73 -2.55 -12.33 -2.44
C ILE A 73 -3.97 -12.56 -1.90
N GLY A 74 -4.94 -11.82 -2.44
CA GLY A 74 -6.35 -11.97 -2.11
C GLY A 74 -6.99 -13.14 -2.86
N PRO A 75 -8.21 -13.57 -2.46
CA PRO A 75 -8.93 -14.68 -3.09
C PRO A 75 -9.19 -14.46 -4.59
N LEU A 76 -9.34 -13.20 -5.01
CA LEU A 76 -9.56 -12.83 -6.42
C LEU A 76 -8.27 -12.68 -7.24
N ARG A 77 -7.08 -12.80 -6.61
CA ARG A 77 -5.75 -12.62 -7.23
C ARG A 77 -5.57 -11.31 -8.02
N LEU A 78 -6.40 -10.31 -7.76
CA LEU A 78 -6.30 -9.01 -8.40
C LEU A 78 -5.21 -8.18 -7.72
N SER A 79 -4.25 -7.72 -8.51
CA SER A 79 -3.36 -6.62 -8.12
C SER A 79 -3.72 -5.43 -9.01
N GLU A 80 -4.51 -4.50 -8.48
CA GLU A 80 -4.87 -3.23 -9.15
C GLU A 80 -3.69 -2.22 -9.14
N GLY A 81 -2.46 -2.75 -9.18
CA GLY A 81 -1.22 -2.00 -8.96
C GLY A 81 -0.66 -2.12 -7.54
N CYS A 82 -1.17 -3.02 -6.70
CA CYS A 82 -0.57 -3.32 -5.40
C CYS A 82 0.64 -4.26 -5.53
N ILE A 83 1.52 -4.27 -4.53
CA ILE A 83 2.55 -5.31 -4.42
C ILE A 83 1.95 -6.45 -3.59
N THR A 84 1.70 -7.59 -4.23
CA THR A 84 1.13 -8.78 -3.59
C THR A 84 2.19 -9.82 -3.30
N VAL A 85 2.24 -10.28 -2.04
CA VAL A 85 3.03 -11.45 -1.64
C VAL A 85 2.21 -12.71 -1.88
N SER A 86 2.69 -13.60 -2.75
CA SER A 86 1.92 -14.75 -3.25
C SER A 86 1.56 -15.77 -2.16
N ASN A 87 2.39 -15.93 -1.15
CA ASN A 87 2.15 -16.83 -0.03
C ASN A 87 1.74 -16.03 1.22
N PRO A 88 0.52 -16.21 1.75
CA PRO A 88 0.07 -15.51 2.95
C PRO A 88 0.96 -15.72 4.18
N SER A 89 1.60 -16.90 4.30
CA SER A 89 2.53 -17.18 5.41
C SER A 89 3.80 -16.34 5.31
N ASP A 90 4.30 -16.12 4.09
CA ASP A 90 5.47 -15.28 3.85
C ASP A 90 5.15 -13.81 4.09
N PHE A 91 3.93 -13.38 3.70
CA PHE A 91 3.44 -12.05 4.09
C PHE A 91 3.42 -11.90 5.61
N GLY A 92 2.90 -12.89 6.35
CA GLY A 92 2.90 -12.85 7.82
C GLY A 92 4.31 -12.77 8.42
N ARG A 93 5.31 -13.40 7.81
CA ARG A 93 6.71 -13.27 8.24
C ARG A 93 7.24 -11.86 7.97
N LEU A 94 6.98 -11.32 6.77
CA LEU A 94 7.39 -9.97 6.38
C LEU A 94 6.74 -8.90 7.25
N GLU A 95 5.45 -9.03 7.52
CA GLU A 95 4.68 -8.10 8.35
C GLU A 95 5.24 -8.05 9.78
N ARG A 96 5.46 -9.22 10.41
CA ARG A 96 6.11 -9.29 11.73
C ARG A 96 7.53 -8.74 11.72
N TYR A 97 8.30 -9.01 10.67
CA TYR A 97 9.66 -8.51 10.54
C TYR A 97 9.67 -6.98 10.49
N LEU A 98 8.87 -6.37 9.61
CA LEU A 98 8.76 -4.91 9.50
C LEU A 98 8.30 -4.29 10.82
N ARG A 99 7.25 -4.85 11.45
CA ARG A 99 6.70 -4.36 12.72
C ARG A 99 7.56 -4.64 13.95
N SER A 100 8.52 -5.55 13.87
CA SER A 100 9.49 -5.78 14.95
C SER A 100 10.44 -4.59 15.13
N GLN A 101 10.50 -3.71 14.13
CA GLN A 101 11.32 -2.50 14.13
C GLN A 101 10.42 -1.28 14.29
N LYS A 102 10.91 -0.27 15.01
CA LYS A 102 10.22 1.03 15.07
C LYS A 102 10.42 1.73 13.72
N PRO A 103 9.38 2.28 13.08
CA PRO A 103 9.57 3.06 11.86
C PRO A 103 10.36 4.33 12.19
N ASP A 104 11.57 4.43 11.64
CA ASP A 104 12.53 5.49 11.93
C ASP A 104 12.99 6.24 10.68
N LEU A 105 12.77 5.69 9.49
CA LEU A 105 13.12 6.31 8.22
C LEU A 105 12.18 7.48 7.91
N PRO A 106 12.65 8.74 7.90
CA PRO A 106 11.79 9.88 7.58
C PRO A 106 11.36 9.84 6.11
N VAL A 107 10.07 10.10 5.88
CA VAL A 107 9.52 10.23 4.53
C VAL A 107 9.57 11.70 4.11
N PRO A 108 10.30 12.05 3.03
CA PRO A 108 10.46 13.44 2.60
C PRO A 108 9.13 14.17 2.41
N GLY A 109 9.05 15.41 2.88
CA GLY A 109 7.86 16.26 2.72
C GLY A 109 6.67 15.88 3.59
N THR A 110 6.85 15.00 4.59
CA THR A 110 5.77 14.56 5.49
C THR A 110 6.28 14.40 6.93
N THR A 111 5.36 14.20 7.88
CA THR A 111 5.69 13.80 9.26
C THR A 111 5.79 12.28 9.44
N LEU A 112 5.66 11.52 8.34
CA LEU A 112 5.65 10.06 8.38
C LEU A 112 7.04 9.49 8.63
N LYS A 113 7.06 8.34 9.31
CA LYS A 113 8.22 7.47 9.39
C LYS A 113 7.87 6.13 8.79
N ALA A 114 8.79 5.58 8.01
CA ALA A 114 8.64 4.33 7.29
C ALA A 114 9.46 3.20 7.93
N TYR A 115 9.02 1.97 7.68
CA TYR A 115 9.75 0.75 8.02
C TYR A 115 10.90 0.47 7.05
N GLY A 116 10.86 1.09 5.86
CA GLY A 116 11.83 0.90 4.81
C GLY A 116 11.32 1.42 3.48
N THR A 117 12.00 1.04 2.40
CA THR A 117 11.59 1.37 1.03
C THR A 117 11.50 0.12 0.17
N VAL A 118 10.69 0.20 -0.87
CA VAL A 118 10.66 -0.75 -1.98
C VAL A 118 10.91 0.01 -3.27
N GLU A 119 11.82 -0.51 -4.09
CA GLU A 119 12.11 0.03 -5.40
C GLU A 119 11.44 -0.81 -6.48
N VAL A 120 10.62 -0.18 -7.31
CA VAL A 120 9.96 -0.80 -8.45
C VAL A 120 10.71 -0.40 -9.72
N ARG A 121 11.29 -1.40 -10.40
CA ARG A 121 12.11 -1.23 -11.62
C ARG A 121 11.45 -1.79 -12.88
#